data_AF-A0A2E3DBX6-F1
#
_entry.id   AF-A0A2E3DBX6-F1
#
_cell.length_a   1.000
_cell.length_b   1.000
_cell.length_c   1.000
_cell.angle_alpha   90.00
_cell.angle_beta   90.00
_cell.angle_gamma   90.00
#
_symmetry.space_group_name_H-M   'P 1'
#
loop_
_entity.id
_entity.type
_entity.pdbx_description
1 polymer ?
#
loop_
_entity_poly.entity_id
_entity_poly.type
_entity_poly.pdbx_seq_one_letter_code
_entity_poly.pdbx_strand_id
1 'polypeptide(L)'
;MGQRPGGSIMNWQEAVNWCHGNGNAFTLVTLISTSGSTPRGGSTKMVVTQNDIYDTIGGGELEFKVTAHAREMLVNRVPQQKVEHFPLATKANQCCGGSVTVLLESFPVTSTRVAIFGAGHVAASLIKILAHCDARIDWVDTRPEIFPEELPANVKPLAIDDPVDFIESLSNDHRCVVMTHDHHLDYRLVYSLLSFTEVDYVGMIGSETKARRFYARMTKDGINKVDQLRCVCPVGLKEIKGKLPMEIAVSVAGQLLSLDPVRASELKPALSWKEVRAAFSSPTPVERPK
;
A
#
# COMPACT_ATOMS: atom_id res chain seq x y z
N MET A 1 -0.84 12.84 -0.21
CA MET A 1 0.61 13.12 -0.16
C MET A 1 0.97 13.55 1.24
N GLY A 2 1.57 12.67 2.06
CA GLY A 2 2.07 13.06 3.38
C GLY A 2 3.26 13.99 3.23
N GLN A 3 3.22 15.17 3.84
CA GLN A 3 4.34 16.11 3.82
C GLN A 3 5.58 15.47 4.45
N ARG A 4 6.73 15.69 3.80
CA ARG A 4 8.06 15.35 4.28
C ARG A 4 8.26 15.93 5.69
N PRO A 5 8.70 15.15 6.70
CA PRO A 5 9.14 15.73 7.96
C PRO A 5 10.29 16.70 7.66
N GLY A 6 10.20 17.93 8.16
CA GLY A 6 10.97 19.07 7.69
C GLY A 6 12.48 18.82 7.53
N GLY A 7 13.00 19.10 6.33
CA GLY A 7 14.41 19.45 6.05
C GLY A 7 15.53 18.45 6.39
N SER A 8 15.30 17.42 7.20
CA SER A 8 16.34 16.47 7.59
C SER A 8 16.56 15.40 6.52
N ILE A 9 17.82 15.01 6.36
CA ILE A 9 18.20 13.87 5.53
C ILE A 9 17.86 12.62 6.34
N MET A 10 16.83 11.88 5.92
CA MET A 10 16.47 10.60 6.54
C MET A 10 17.50 9.53 6.14
N ASN A 11 17.96 8.75 7.13
CA ASN A 11 18.71 7.51 6.84
C ASN A 11 17.76 6.39 6.36
N TRP A 12 18.32 5.27 5.90
CA TRP A 12 17.53 4.17 5.34
C TRP A 12 16.55 3.58 6.35
N GLN A 13 16.89 3.48 7.65
CA GLN A 13 15.98 2.96 8.66
C GLN A 13 14.77 3.87 8.86
N GLU A 14 15.03 5.17 8.98
CA GLU A 14 14.00 6.22 9.09
C GLU A 14 13.11 6.23 7.84
N ALA A 15 13.71 6.10 6.66
CA ALA A 15 12.98 6.04 5.40
C ALA A 15 12.07 4.81 5.30
N VAL A 16 12.54 3.62 5.70
CA VAL A 16 11.71 2.40 5.76
C VAL A 16 10.53 2.61 6.70
N ASN A 17 10.77 3.09 7.92
CA ASN A 17 9.71 3.35 8.90
C ASN A 17 8.70 4.38 8.38
N TRP A 18 9.19 5.46 7.77
CA TRP A 18 8.35 6.49 7.18
C TRP A 18 7.50 5.94 6.03
N CYS A 19 8.08 5.15 5.12
CA CYS A 19 7.35 4.54 4.03
C CYS A 19 6.26 3.59 4.55
N HIS A 20 6.60 2.74 5.53
CA HIS A 20 5.62 1.86 6.17
C HIS A 20 4.50 2.62 6.87
N GLY A 21 4.82 3.68 7.62
CA GLY A 21 3.81 4.49 8.32
C GLY A 21 2.87 5.24 7.37
N ASN A 22 3.37 5.69 6.21
CA ASN A 22 2.60 6.51 5.27
C ASN A 22 1.96 5.70 4.12
N GLY A 23 2.30 4.43 3.96
CA GLY A 23 1.82 3.63 2.83
C GLY A 23 2.47 3.96 1.51
N ASN A 24 3.74 4.30 1.57
CA ASN A 24 4.54 4.48 0.37
C ASN A 24 5.23 3.17 0.01
N ALA A 25 5.11 2.77 -1.26
CA ALA A 25 5.89 1.67 -1.81
C ALA A 25 7.37 2.04 -1.85
N PHE A 26 8.23 1.09 -1.55
CA PHE A 26 9.66 1.28 -1.59
C PHE A 26 10.40 -0.01 -1.88
N THR A 27 11.61 0.11 -2.42
CA THR A 27 12.54 -1.00 -2.61
C THR A 27 13.72 -0.79 -1.68
N LEU A 28 14.01 -1.77 -0.82
CA LEU A 28 15.23 -1.81 -0.05
C LEU A 28 16.35 -2.40 -0.91
N VAL A 29 17.42 -1.63 -1.04
CA VAL A 29 18.62 -2.02 -1.76
C VAL A 29 19.70 -2.36 -0.75
N THR A 30 20.32 -3.54 -0.88
CA THR A 30 21.42 -3.97 -0.01
C THR A 30 22.61 -4.44 -0.84
N LEU A 31 23.81 -3.91 -0.58
CA LEU A 31 25.05 -4.49 -1.10
C LEU A 31 25.37 -5.77 -0.32
N ILE A 32 25.17 -6.93 -0.94
CA ILE A 32 25.36 -8.24 -0.28
C ILE A 32 26.74 -8.84 -0.54
N SER A 33 27.45 -8.37 -1.59
CA SER A 33 28.84 -8.72 -1.84
C SER A 33 29.56 -7.60 -2.59
N THR A 34 30.84 -7.43 -2.31
CA THR A 34 31.74 -6.48 -2.96
C THR A 34 33.08 -7.16 -3.22
N SER A 35 33.65 -6.98 -4.40
CA SER A 35 34.98 -7.47 -4.75
C SER A 35 35.79 -6.35 -5.41
N GLY A 36 37.10 -6.32 -5.20
CA GLY A 36 37.98 -5.28 -5.71
C GLY A 36 37.67 -3.88 -5.16
N SER A 37 37.98 -2.84 -5.95
CA SER A 37 37.77 -1.44 -5.54
C SER A 37 36.30 -1.05 -5.73
N THR A 38 35.59 -0.79 -4.63
CA THR A 38 34.16 -0.43 -4.63
C THR A 38 33.94 0.87 -3.84
N PRO A 39 32.96 1.73 -4.20
CA PRO A 39 32.76 3.01 -3.52
C PRO A 39 32.26 2.88 -2.07
N ARG A 40 31.58 1.77 -1.76
CA ARG A 40 31.03 1.44 -0.43
C ARG A 40 31.24 -0.05 -0.17
N GLY A 41 31.43 -0.40 1.10
CA GLY A 41 31.57 -1.80 1.52
C GLY A 41 30.24 -2.56 1.56
N GLY A 42 30.34 -3.88 1.71
CA GLY A 42 29.19 -4.74 1.94
C GLY A 42 28.33 -4.30 3.13
N SER A 43 27.06 -4.70 3.12
CA SER A 43 26.00 -4.30 4.07
C SER A 43 25.51 -2.85 3.94
N THR A 44 26.04 -2.05 3.02
CA THR A 44 25.49 -0.72 2.71
C THR A 44 24.06 -0.85 2.17
N LYS A 45 23.16 0.02 2.64
CA LYS A 45 21.75 0.02 2.26
C LYS A 45 21.32 1.37 1.71
N MET A 46 20.29 1.35 0.88
CA MET A 46 19.61 2.51 0.32
C MET A 46 18.13 2.18 0.14
N VAL A 47 17.25 3.16 0.30
CA VAL A 47 15.81 3.00 0.04
C VAL A 47 15.44 3.81 -1.19
N VAL A 48 14.75 3.17 -2.12
CA VAL A 48 14.26 3.80 -3.34
C VAL A 48 12.74 3.78 -3.32
N THR A 49 12.12 4.94 -3.44
CA THR A 49 10.68 5.07 -3.70
C THR A 49 10.46 5.47 -5.16
N GLN A 50 9.20 5.64 -5.55
CA GLN A 50 8.88 6.12 -6.90
C GLN A 50 9.56 7.47 -7.22
N ASN A 51 9.68 8.36 -6.24
CA ASN A 51 10.10 9.74 -6.45
C ASN A 51 11.43 10.07 -5.77
N ASP A 52 11.71 9.45 -4.63
CA ASP A 52 12.83 9.80 -3.74
C ASP A 52 13.80 8.63 -3.52
N ILE A 53 15.01 8.98 -3.11
CA ILE A 53 16.09 8.06 -2.72
C ILE A 53 16.58 8.48 -1.33
N TYR A 54 16.82 7.52 -0.46
CA TYR A 54 17.33 7.73 0.90
C TYR A 54 18.57 6.88 1.14
N ASP A 55 19.61 7.48 1.71
CA ASP A 55 20.98 6.96 1.73
C ASP A 55 21.57 6.70 0.33
N THR A 56 22.81 6.18 0.27
CA THR A 56 23.54 5.92 -0.97
C THR A 56 24.35 4.64 -0.88
N ILE A 57 24.39 3.89 -1.98
CA ILE A 57 25.26 2.71 -2.15
C ILE A 57 26.61 3.05 -2.81
N GLY A 58 26.91 4.33 -3.04
CA GLY A 58 28.17 4.75 -3.63
C GLY A 58 28.08 5.76 -4.77
N GLY A 59 26.87 6.12 -5.21
CA GLY A 59 26.64 7.08 -6.29
C GLY A 59 27.05 6.59 -7.68
N GLY A 60 27.02 7.51 -8.65
CA GLY A 60 27.44 7.28 -10.03
C GLY A 60 26.55 6.31 -10.80
N GLU A 61 27.14 5.61 -11.77
CA GLU A 61 26.42 4.74 -12.71
C GLU A 61 25.75 3.54 -12.03
N LEU A 62 26.37 2.99 -10.98
CA LEU A 62 25.80 1.88 -10.20
C LEU A 62 24.47 2.29 -9.58
N GLU A 63 24.46 3.41 -8.87
CA GLU A 63 23.26 3.90 -8.18
C GLU A 63 22.15 4.28 -9.17
N PHE A 64 22.51 4.86 -10.33
CA PHE A 64 21.57 5.16 -11.40
C PHE A 64 20.86 3.90 -11.91
N LYS A 65 21.61 2.85 -12.25
CA LYS A 65 21.05 1.58 -12.75
C LYS A 65 20.21 0.86 -11.69
N VAL A 66 20.73 0.77 -10.46
CA VAL A 66 20.03 0.12 -9.34
C VAL A 66 18.73 0.85 -9.02
N THR A 67 18.73 2.19 -9.05
CA THR A 67 17.51 2.99 -8.84
C THR A 67 16.46 2.72 -9.92
N ALA A 68 16.88 2.63 -11.19
CA ALA A 68 15.96 2.33 -12.30
C ALA A 68 15.28 0.96 -12.12
N HIS A 69 16.06 -0.08 -11.83
CA HIS A 69 15.52 -1.43 -11.56
C HIS A 69 14.65 -1.46 -10.30
N ALA A 70 15.08 -0.77 -9.24
CA ALA A 70 14.32 -0.67 -8.00
C ALA A 70 12.93 -0.07 -8.22
N ARG A 71 12.82 0.97 -9.08
CA ARG A 71 11.54 1.59 -9.44
C ARG A 71 10.69 0.71 -10.35
N GLU A 72 11.30 0.02 -11.30
CA GLU A 72 10.59 -0.96 -12.14
C GLU A 72 9.92 -2.05 -11.29
N MET A 73 10.60 -2.55 -10.24
CA MET A 73 10.01 -3.52 -9.31
C MET A 73 8.77 -2.97 -8.58
N LEU A 74 8.68 -1.67 -8.32
CA LEU A 74 7.53 -1.05 -7.66
C LEU A 74 6.29 -0.94 -8.57
N VAL A 75 6.49 -0.86 -9.88
CA VAL A 75 5.39 -0.77 -10.85
C VAL A 75 4.50 -2.01 -10.79
N ASN A 76 5.09 -3.18 -10.55
CA ASN A 76 4.36 -4.45 -10.52
C ASN A 76 3.45 -4.63 -9.30
N ARG A 77 3.58 -3.77 -8.27
CA ARG A 77 2.75 -3.79 -7.03
C ARG A 77 2.65 -5.15 -6.31
N VAL A 78 3.64 -6.01 -6.50
CA VAL A 78 3.76 -7.28 -5.78
C VAL A 78 5.11 -7.33 -5.06
N PRO A 79 5.19 -8.02 -3.90
CA PRO A 79 6.46 -8.27 -3.26
C PRO A 79 7.37 -9.08 -4.18
N GLN A 80 8.61 -8.61 -4.39
CA GLN A 80 9.59 -9.28 -5.22
C GLN A 80 10.98 -9.14 -4.61
N GLN A 81 11.82 -10.15 -4.86
CA GLN A 81 13.23 -10.12 -4.54
C GLN A 81 14.05 -10.40 -5.79
N LYS A 82 15.11 -9.63 -5.98
CA LYS A 82 16.03 -9.80 -7.10
C LYS A 82 17.46 -9.64 -6.63
N VAL A 83 18.35 -10.52 -7.07
CA VAL A 83 19.79 -10.40 -6.85
C VAL A 83 20.44 -10.09 -8.19
N GLU A 84 21.21 -9.01 -8.23
CA GLU A 84 21.86 -8.54 -9.44
C GLU A 84 23.35 -8.31 -9.22
N HIS A 85 24.15 -8.71 -10.21
CA HIS A 85 25.58 -8.52 -10.21
C HIS A 85 25.97 -7.38 -11.16
N PHE A 86 26.72 -6.42 -10.65
CA PHE A 86 27.19 -5.25 -11.40
C PHE A 86 28.72 -5.22 -11.43
N PRO A 87 29.35 -5.44 -12.60
CA PRO A 87 30.75 -5.10 -12.77
C PRO A 87 30.92 -3.58 -12.74
N LEU A 88 31.87 -3.08 -11.95
CA LEU A 88 32.20 -1.66 -11.93
C LEU A 88 33.18 -1.38 -13.07
N ALA A 89 32.67 -0.82 -14.17
CA ALA A 89 33.51 -0.50 -15.33
C ALA A 89 34.55 0.58 -14.96
N THR A 90 35.81 0.30 -15.28
CA THR A 90 36.89 1.28 -15.19
C THR A 90 36.83 2.21 -16.39
N LYS A 91 36.65 3.52 -16.17
CA LYS A 91 37.02 4.52 -17.18
C LYS A 91 38.54 4.41 -17.37
N ALA A 92 38.96 3.83 -18.50
CA ALA A 92 40.31 3.77 -19.05
C ALA A 92 41.43 3.17 -18.15
N ASN A 93 41.93 1.99 -18.55
CA ASN A 93 43.30 1.48 -18.31
C ASN A 93 43.89 1.56 -16.88
N GLN A 94 43.12 1.21 -15.85
CA GLN A 94 43.69 0.94 -14.52
C GLN A 94 43.17 -0.37 -13.91
N CYS A 95 44.08 -1.11 -13.28
CA CYS A 95 44.02 -2.53 -12.92
C CYS A 95 43.15 -2.91 -11.70
N CYS A 96 42.13 -2.12 -11.36
CA CYS A 96 41.27 -2.39 -10.19
C CYS A 96 39.79 -2.34 -10.57
N GLY A 97 39.32 -3.32 -11.35
CA GLY A 97 37.90 -3.52 -11.64
C GLY A 97 37.20 -4.16 -10.44
N GLY A 98 36.42 -3.36 -9.70
CA GLY A 98 35.56 -3.89 -8.66
C GLY A 98 34.27 -4.50 -9.22
N SER A 99 33.56 -5.25 -8.40
CA SER A 99 32.20 -5.68 -8.70
C SER A 99 31.37 -5.69 -7.43
N VAL A 100 30.06 -5.52 -7.59
CA VAL A 100 29.11 -5.55 -6.48
C VAL A 100 27.96 -6.47 -6.82
N THR A 101 27.46 -7.19 -5.83
CA THR A 101 26.18 -7.90 -5.92
C THR A 101 25.19 -7.19 -5.00
N VAL A 102 24.01 -6.91 -5.55
CA VAL A 102 22.95 -6.13 -4.91
C VAL A 102 21.72 -7.01 -4.74
N LEU A 103 21.16 -7.03 -3.54
CA LEU A 103 19.83 -7.54 -3.27
C LEU A 103 18.84 -6.37 -3.33
N LEU A 104 17.82 -6.48 -4.17
CA LEU A 104 16.67 -5.59 -4.23
C LEU A 104 15.46 -6.32 -3.66
N GLU A 105 14.78 -5.71 -2.69
CA GLU A 105 13.56 -6.22 -2.07
C GLU A 105 12.47 -5.18 -2.19
N SER A 106 11.42 -5.46 -2.99
CA SER A 106 10.30 -4.53 -3.17
C SER A 106 9.22 -4.76 -2.11
N PHE A 107 8.78 -3.66 -1.52
CA PHE A 107 7.69 -3.58 -0.57
C PHE A 107 6.60 -2.72 -1.21
N PRO A 108 5.58 -3.33 -1.84
CA PRO A 108 4.51 -2.58 -2.49
C PRO A 108 3.61 -1.86 -1.48
N VAL A 109 2.80 -0.92 -1.96
CA VAL A 109 1.71 -0.36 -1.16
C VAL A 109 0.72 -1.49 -0.85
N THR A 110 0.30 -1.59 0.42
CA THR A 110 -0.89 -2.33 0.86
C THR A 110 -2.01 -2.16 -0.16
N SER A 111 -2.62 -3.25 -0.63
CA SER A 111 -3.61 -3.19 -1.73
C SER A 111 -4.76 -2.31 -1.43
N THR A 112 -5.21 -2.46 -0.19
CA THR A 112 -6.58 -2.15 0.14
C THR A 112 -6.53 -0.95 1.05
N ARG A 113 -6.84 0.22 0.50
CA ARG A 113 -7.13 1.40 1.28
C ARG A 113 -8.61 1.39 1.61
N VAL A 114 -8.97 1.45 2.88
CA VAL A 114 -10.37 1.41 3.31
C VAL A 114 -10.67 2.70 4.06
N ALA A 115 -11.63 3.47 3.57
CA ALA A 115 -12.18 4.59 4.32
C ALA A 115 -13.46 4.11 5.03
N ILE A 116 -13.48 4.15 6.36
CA ILE A 116 -14.65 3.75 7.16
C ILE A 116 -15.24 5.00 7.80
N PHE A 117 -16.43 5.38 7.36
CA PHE A 117 -17.19 6.50 7.90
C PHE A 117 -18.14 6.03 9.00
N GLY A 118 -17.94 6.54 10.21
CA GLY A 118 -18.63 6.14 11.43
C GLY A 118 -17.76 5.22 12.30
N ALA A 119 -17.72 5.52 13.59
CA ALA A 119 -16.96 4.79 14.60
C ALA A 119 -17.85 4.10 15.65
N GLY A 120 -19.08 3.74 15.27
CA GLY A 120 -19.98 2.94 16.10
C GLY A 120 -19.46 1.51 16.36
N HIS A 121 -20.22 0.73 17.15
CA HIS A 121 -19.78 -0.62 17.58
C HIS A 121 -19.46 -1.59 16.43
N VAL A 122 -20.19 -1.51 15.31
CA VAL A 122 -19.90 -2.35 14.13
C VAL A 122 -18.55 -1.96 13.50
N ALA A 123 -18.28 -0.66 13.36
CA ALA A 123 -17.00 -0.17 12.87
C ALA A 123 -15.85 -0.61 13.77
N ALA A 124 -16.00 -0.45 15.09
CA ALA A 124 -15.00 -0.90 16.06
C ALA A 124 -14.73 -2.41 15.97
N SER A 125 -15.75 -3.23 15.73
CA SER A 125 -15.59 -4.67 15.46
C SER A 125 -14.87 -4.94 14.13
N LEU A 126 -15.19 -4.20 13.06
CA LEU A 126 -14.56 -4.31 11.75
C LEU A 126 -13.07 -3.95 11.81
N ILE A 127 -12.72 -2.89 12.54
CA ILE A 127 -11.32 -2.48 12.76
C ILE A 127 -10.51 -3.59 13.39
N LYS A 128 -11.05 -4.35 14.37
CA LYS A 128 -10.33 -5.47 14.98
C LYS A 128 -9.92 -6.56 13.98
N ILE A 129 -10.71 -6.75 12.93
CA ILE A 129 -10.42 -7.71 11.86
C ILE A 129 -9.41 -7.09 10.88
N LEU A 130 -9.74 -5.93 10.31
CA LEU A 130 -8.92 -5.31 9.26
C LEU A 130 -7.55 -4.85 9.76
N ALA A 131 -7.39 -4.58 11.06
CA ALA A 131 -6.10 -4.32 11.70
C ALA A 131 -5.07 -5.43 11.50
N HIS A 132 -5.53 -6.65 11.25
CA HIS A 132 -4.68 -7.84 11.03
C HIS A 132 -4.62 -8.25 9.54
N CYS A 133 -5.14 -7.43 8.64
CA CYS A 133 -5.11 -7.65 7.20
C CYS A 133 -4.10 -6.71 6.50
N ASP A 134 -3.75 -7.03 5.25
CA ASP A 134 -2.94 -6.15 4.36
C ASP A 134 -3.77 -4.95 3.86
N ALA A 135 -4.27 -4.14 4.80
CA ALA A 135 -5.13 -3.00 4.55
C ALA A 135 -4.66 -1.78 5.35
N ARG A 136 -4.88 -0.59 4.79
CA ARG A 136 -4.76 0.68 5.51
C ARG A 136 -6.13 1.28 5.69
N ILE A 137 -6.40 1.74 6.90
CA ILE A 137 -7.74 2.17 7.27
C ILE A 137 -7.71 3.62 7.68
N ASP A 138 -8.47 4.45 6.96
CA ASP A 138 -8.82 5.80 7.35
C ASP A 138 -10.18 5.72 8.09
N TRP A 139 -10.17 5.87 9.43
CA TRP A 139 -11.34 5.70 10.28
C TRP A 139 -11.91 7.07 10.68
N VAL A 140 -13.00 7.46 10.04
CA VAL A 140 -13.55 8.82 10.07
C VAL A 140 -14.80 8.88 10.95
N ASP A 141 -14.87 9.81 11.89
CA ASP A 141 -16.07 10.14 12.69
C ASP A 141 -15.97 11.61 13.11
N THR A 142 -17.09 12.21 13.55
CA THR A 142 -17.09 13.59 14.05
C THR A 142 -16.62 13.68 15.50
N ARG A 143 -16.65 12.58 16.24
CA ARG A 143 -16.35 12.52 17.68
C ARG A 143 -14.92 12.06 17.91
N PRO A 144 -14.00 12.92 18.38
CA PRO A 144 -12.63 12.49 18.69
C PRO A 144 -12.58 11.45 19.82
N GLU A 145 -13.48 11.52 20.79
CA GLU A 145 -13.51 10.68 22.00
C GLU A 145 -13.94 9.23 21.76
N ILE A 146 -14.47 8.92 20.57
CA ILE A 146 -14.91 7.56 20.23
C ILE A 146 -13.74 6.64 19.83
N PHE A 147 -12.62 7.24 19.41
CA PHE A 147 -11.44 6.50 19.02
C PHE A 147 -10.69 6.02 20.27
N PRO A 148 -10.25 4.75 20.32
CA PRO A 148 -9.34 4.28 21.36
C PRO A 148 -8.03 5.07 21.39
N GLU A 149 -7.43 5.23 22.57
CA GLU A 149 -6.11 5.87 22.72
C GLU A 149 -5.01 5.09 21.97
N GLU A 150 -5.07 3.76 22.04
CA GLU A 150 -4.16 2.87 21.34
C GLU A 150 -4.83 2.28 20.10
N LEU A 151 -4.25 2.55 18.93
CA LEU A 151 -4.71 2.03 17.66
C LEU A 151 -3.61 1.22 16.96
N PRO A 152 -3.99 0.16 16.21
CA PRO A 152 -3.06 -0.54 15.34
C PRO A 152 -2.40 0.41 14.34
N ALA A 153 -1.14 0.15 13.99
CA ALA A 153 -0.34 1.03 13.13
C ALA A 153 -0.94 1.27 11.72
N ASN A 154 -1.80 0.37 11.24
CA ASN A 154 -2.47 0.48 9.95
C ASN A 154 -3.85 1.18 10.02
N VAL A 155 -4.24 1.69 11.20
CA VAL A 155 -5.49 2.42 11.43
C VAL A 155 -5.18 3.87 11.75
N LYS A 156 -5.72 4.79 10.96
CA LYS A 156 -5.61 6.23 11.16
C LYS A 156 -6.95 6.79 11.65
N PRO A 157 -7.07 7.25 12.91
CA PRO A 157 -8.27 7.92 13.37
C PRO A 157 -8.34 9.33 12.78
N LEU A 158 -9.54 9.73 12.36
CA LEU A 158 -9.80 11.01 11.72
C LEU A 158 -11.06 11.62 12.32
N ALA A 159 -10.87 12.46 13.33
CA ALA A 159 -11.93 13.29 13.89
C ALA A 159 -12.13 14.51 12.97
N ILE A 160 -13.18 14.48 12.14
CA ILE A 160 -13.47 15.50 11.13
C ILE A 160 -14.87 16.04 11.36
N ASP A 161 -15.00 17.35 11.47
CA ASP A 161 -16.27 18.03 11.77
C ASP A 161 -17.38 17.70 10.75
N ASP A 162 -17.07 17.73 9.45
CA ASP A 162 -17.91 17.18 8.40
C ASP A 162 -17.19 16.03 7.67
N PRO A 163 -17.57 14.76 7.92
CA PRO A 163 -16.95 13.61 7.26
C PRO A 163 -17.07 13.64 5.73
N VAL A 164 -18.00 14.42 5.16
CA VAL A 164 -18.10 14.60 3.71
C VAL A 164 -16.89 15.32 3.14
N ASP A 165 -16.26 16.24 3.89
CA ASP A 165 -15.08 16.98 3.42
C ASP A 165 -13.87 16.06 3.18
N PHE A 166 -13.82 14.92 3.90
CA PHE A 166 -12.74 13.95 3.74
C PHE A 166 -12.70 13.30 2.35
N ILE A 167 -13.82 13.28 1.61
CA ILE A 167 -13.89 12.61 0.31
C ILE A 167 -12.89 13.20 -0.69
N GLU A 168 -12.55 14.48 -0.58
CA GLU A 168 -11.60 15.17 -1.46
C GLU A 168 -10.18 14.63 -1.32
N SER A 169 -9.87 14.00 -0.18
CA SER A 169 -8.58 13.38 0.08
C SER A 169 -8.46 11.93 -0.42
N LEU A 170 -9.58 11.33 -0.85
CA LEU A 170 -9.61 9.96 -1.33
C LEU A 170 -8.93 9.84 -2.70
N SER A 171 -8.15 8.77 -2.85
CA SER A 171 -7.69 8.27 -4.15
C SER A 171 -8.59 7.14 -4.65
N ASN A 172 -8.58 6.89 -5.96
CA ASN A 172 -9.47 5.93 -6.63
C ASN A 172 -9.32 4.48 -6.14
N ASP A 173 -8.22 4.14 -5.49
CA ASP A 173 -7.95 2.82 -4.88
C ASP A 173 -8.57 2.66 -3.47
N HIS A 174 -9.29 3.66 -2.95
CA HIS A 174 -10.05 3.52 -1.72
C HIS A 174 -11.32 2.68 -1.93
N ARG A 175 -11.58 1.80 -0.97
CA ARG A 175 -12.87 1.14 -0.75
C ARG A 175 -13.56 1.89 0.39
N CYS A 176 -14.73 2.46 0.12
CA CYS A 176 -15.43 3.27 1.12
C CYS A 176 -16.51 2.44 1.81
N VAL A 177 -16.63 2.54 3.14
CA VAL A 177 -17.71 1.91 3.90
C VAL A 177 -18.37 2.95 4.79
N VAL A 178 -19.66 3.17 4.59
CA VAL A 178 -20.50 4.10 5.33
C VAL A 178 -21.31 3.33 6.36
N MET A 179 -21.01 3.56 7.64
CA MET A 179 -21.67 2.91 8.78
C MET A 179 -21.93 3.88 9.93
N THR A 180 -22.42 5.06 9.59
CA THR A 180 -22.81 6.06 10.58
C THR A 180 -24.14 5.69 11.24
N HIS A 181 -24.50 6.42 12.29
CA HIS A 181 -25.82 6.29 12.92
C HIS A 181 -26.83 7.32 12.39
N ASP A 182 -26.40 8.27 11.56
CA ASP A 182 -27.22 9.35 11.01
C ASP A 182 -27.57 9.07 9.54
N HIS A 183 -28.86 8.86 9.28
CA HIS A 183 -29.35 8.57 7.94
C HIS A 183 -29.19 9.74 6.94
N HIS A 184 -29.17 10.98 7.42
CA HIS A 184 -28.90 12.14 6.57
C HIS A 184 -27.42 12.21 6.19
N LEU A 185 -26.53 11.95 7.15
CA LEU A 185 -25.10 11.87 6.89
C LEU A 185 -24.76 10.70 5.96
N ASP A 186 -25.32 9.50 6.20
CA ASP A 186 -25.18 8.36 5.29
C ASP A 186 -25.53 8.76 3.85
N TYR A 187 -26.64 9.49 3.67
CA TYR A 187 -27.07 9.96 2.35
C TYR A 187 -26.07 10.90 1.72
N ARG A 188 -25.63 11.93 2.45
CA ARG A 188 -24.65 12.90 1.96
C ARG A 188 -23.33 12.22 1.57
N LEU A 189 -22.84 11.30 2.39
CA LEU A 189 -21.60 10.57 2.13
C LEU A 189 -21.71 9.73 0.87
N VAL A 190 -22.69 8.83 0.77
CA VAL A 190 -22.80 7.96 -0.41
C VAL A 190 -23.10 8.78 -1.66
N TYR A 191 -23.94 9.82 -1.58
CA TYR A 191 -24.17 10.70 -2.73
C TYR A 191 -22.86 11.35 -3.19
N SER A 192 -22.10 11.94 -2.27
CA SER A 192 -20.88 12.66 -2.62
C SER A 192 -19.78 11.72 -3.13
N LEU A 193 -19.65 10.52 -2.55
CA LEU A 193 -18.75 9.47 -3.04
C LEU A 193 -19.11 9.04 -4.47
N LEU A 194 -20.40 8.89 -4.78
CA LEU A 194 -20.82 8.51 -6.12
C LEU A 194 -20.74 9.66 -7.13
N SER A 195 -20.95 10.91 -6.71
CA SER A 195 -20.96 12.07 -7.60
C SER A 195 -19.58 12.64 -7.90
N PHE A 196 -18.66 12.60 -6.93
CA PHE A 196 -17.44 13.40 -6.97
C PHE A 196 -16.16 12.57 -6.86
N THR A 197 -16.27 11.24 -6.85
CA THR A 197 -15.12 10.36 -6.78
C THR A 197 -15.25 9.17 -7.73
N GLU A 198 -14.09 8.65 -8.14
CA GLU A 198 -13.94 7.47 -9.00
C GLU A 198 -13.64 6.20 -8.19
N VAL A 199 -13.96 6.18 -6.88
CA VAL A 199 -13.79 4.97 -6.06
C VAL A 199 -14.67 3.85 -6.61
N ASP A 200 -14.12 2.67 -6.82
CA ASP A 200 -14.83 1.56 -7.47
C ASP A 200 -15.84 0.84 -6.55
N TYR A 201 -15.82 1.12 -5.24
CA TYR A 201 -16.66 0.45 -4.26
C TYR A 201 -17.08 1.38 -3.11
N VAL A 202 -18.40 1.39 -2.84
CA VAL A 202 -19.03 2.05 -1.71
C VAL A 202 -19.97 1.06 -1.01
N GLY A 203 -19.61 0.58 0.18
CA GLY A 203 -20.49 -0.20 1.03
C GLY A 203 -21.28 0.69 1.97
N MET A 204 -22.58 0.45 2.16
CA MET A 204 -23.39 1.14 3.18
C MET A 204 -24.10 0.14 4.09
N ILE A 205 -24.04 0.40 5.41
CA ILE A 205 -24.83 -0.35 6.38
C ILE A 205 -26.32 0.00 6.27
N GLY A 206 -27.18 -1.02 6.34
CA GLY A 206 -28.62 -0.82 6.30
C GLY A 206 -29.39 -2.09 5.99
N SER A 207 -30.71 -1.95 5.89
CA SER A 207 -31.60 -3.02 5.42
C SER A 207 -31.87 -2.89 3.92
N GLU A 208 -32.30 -3.97 3.26
CA GLU A 208 -32.72 -3.94 1.85
C GLU A 208 -33.83 -2.92 1.58
N THR A 209 -34.75 -2.76 2.55
CA THR A 209 -35.83 -1.77 2.44
C THR A 209 -35.30 -0.34 2.50
N LYS A 210 -34.31 -0.05 3.38
CA LYS A 210 -33.63 1.25 3.42
C LYS A 210 -32.86 1.48 2.12
N ALA A 211 -32.14 0.48 1.64
CA ALA A 211 -31.39 0.52 0.38
C ALA A 211 -32.27 0.93 -0.80
N ARG A 212 -33.44 0.29 -0.96
CA ARG A 212 -34.36 0.59 -2.07
C ARG A 212 -34.83 2.04 -2.07
N ARG A 213 -35.19 2.58 -0.90
CA ARG A 213 -35.60 3.99 -0.76
C ARG A 213 -34.45 4.93 -1.05
N PHE A 214 -33.27 4.58 -0.56
CA PHE A 214 -32.05 5.34 -0.74
C PHE A 214 -31.68 5.45 -2.23
N TYR A 215 -31.66 4.33 -2.94
CA TYR A 215 -31.41 4.26 -4.37
C TYR A 215 -32.44 5.02 -5.20
N ALA A 216 -33.73 4.89 -4.87
CA ALA A 216 -34.79 5.65 -5.56
C ALA A 216 -34.57 7.17 -5.42
N ARG A 217 -34.13 7.62 -4.23
CA ARG A 217 -33.77 9.03 -3.99
C ARG A 217 -32.53 9.44 -4.78
N MET A 218 -31.47 8.63 -4.79
CA MET A 218 -30.25 8.92 -5.56
C MET A 218 -30.50 9.05 -7.05
N THR A 219 -31.31 8.18 -7.65
CA THR A 219 -31.69 8.29 -9.07
C THR A 219 -32.45 9.59 -9.35
N LYS A 220 -33.34 10.00 -8.43
CA LYS A 220 -34.06 11.27 -8.55
C LYS A 220 -33.10 12.47 -8.45
N ASP A 221 -32.06 12.36 -7.63
CA ASP A 221 -31.05 13.39 -7.40
C ASP A 221 -29.90 13.35 -8.43
N GLY A 222 -30.06 12.58 -9.52
CA GLY A 222 -29.19 12.64 -10.71
C GLY A 222 -28.08 11.58 -10.77
N ILE A 223 -27.98 10.66 -9.81
CA ILE A 223 -27.01 9.56 -9.87
C ILE A 223 -27.41 8.59 -10.99
N ASN A 224 -26.48 8.36 -11.93
CA ASN A 224 -26.71 7.44 -13.04
C ASN A 224 -26.58 5.97 -12.57
N LYS A 225 -27.06 5.04 -13.41
CA LYS A 225 -27.04 3.60 -13.08
C LYS A 225 -25.63 3.03 -12.93
N VAL A 226 -24.64 3.55 -13.66
CA VAL A 226 -23.25 3.05 -13.61
C VAL A 226 -22.64 3.35 -12.26
N ASP A 227 -22.78 4.59 -11.78
CA ASP A 227 -22.30 4.98 -10.45
C ASP A 227 -23.04 4.24 -9.35
N GLN A 228 -24.34 4.05 -9.51
CA GLN A 228 -25.13 3.28 -8.55
C GLN A 228 -24.64 1.83 -8.38
N LEU A 229 -24.09 1.20 -9.44
CA LEU A 229 -23.54 -0.17 -9.36
C LEU A 229 -22.30 -0.26 -8.46
N ARG A 230 -21.59 0.85 -8.23
CA ARG A 230 -20.47 0.92 -7.27
C ARG A 230 -20.93 0.84 -5.82
N CYS A 231 -22.21 1.08 -5.55
CA CYS A 231 -22.77 1.10 -4.21
C CYS A 231 -23.45 -0.22 -3.81
N VAL A 232 -23.04 -0.81 -2.69
CA VAL A 232 -23.60 -2.05 -2.13
C VAL A 232 -24.30 -1.76 -0.80
N CYS A 233 -25.60 -2.01 -0.73
CA CYS A 233 -26.38 -1.95 0.51
C CYS A 233 -27.47 -3.05 0.51
N PRO A 234 -27.56 -3.88 1.58
CA PRO A 234 -26.69 -3.93 2.75
C PRO A 234 -25.25 -4.33 2.39
N VAL A 235 -24.27 -3.68 3.02
CA VAL A 235 -22.86 -4.07 2.94
C VAL A 235 -22.62 -5.44 3.62
N GLY A 236 -21.68 -6.21 3.08
CA GLY A 236 -21.28 -7.53 3.58
C GLY A 236 -21.67 -8.70 2.68
N LEU A 237 -21.09 -9.87 2.98
CA LEU A 237 -21.44 -11.17 2.41
C LEU A 237 -22.84 -11.62 2.86
N LYS A 238 -23.68 -12.02 1.90
CA LYS A 238 -25.10 -12.39 2.14
C LYS A 238 -25.25 -13.73 2.89
N GLU A 239 -24.20 -14.54 2.86
CA GLU A 239 -24.12 -15.85 3.47
C GLU A 239 -24.09 -15.76 5.00
N ILE A 240 -23.59 -14.64 5.55
CA ILE A 240 -23.50 -14.39 6.98
C ILE A 240 -24.72 -13.57 7.42
N LYS A 241 -25.66 -14.23 8.10
CA LYS A 241 -26.96 -13.64 8.50
C LYS A 241 -26.99 -13.10 9.93
N GLY A 242 -25.88 -13.22 10.64
CA GLY A 242 -25.72 -12.75 12.02
C GLY A 242 -25.99 -11.25 12.15
N LYS A 243 -26.52 -10.85 13.32
CA LYS A 243 -26.84 -9.44 13.62
C LYS A 243 -25.94 -8.85 14.70
N LEU A 244 -25.07 -9.65 15.30
CA LEU A 244 -24.11 -9.15 16.27
C LEU A 244 -23.05 -8.30 15.56
N PRO A 245 -22.49 -7.26 16.20
CA PRO A 245 -21.50 -6.39 15.58
C PRO A 245 -20.31 -7.12 14.96
N MET A 246 -19.81 -8.17 15.62
CA MET A 246 -18.69 -8.98 15.10
C MET A 246 -19.08 -9.82 13.89
N GLU A 247 -20.31 -10.37 13.85
CA GLU A 247 -20.78 -11.15 12.70
C GLU A 247 -20.92 -10.28 11.45
N ILE A 248 -21.47 -9.07 11.64
CA ILE A 248 -21.54 -8.06 10.59
C ILE A 248 -20.12 -7.65 10.15
N ALA A 249 -19.22 -7.42 11.11
CA ALA A 249 -17.82 -7.09 10.81
C ALA A 249 -17.12 -8.18 9.98
N VAL A 250 -17.27 -9.46 10.32
CA VAL A 250 -16.73 -10.58 9.53
C VAL A 250 -17.32 -10.58 8.11
N SER A 251 -18.63 -10.34 8.00
CA SER A 251 -19.32 -10.24 6.71
C SER A 251 -18.79 -9.11 5.83
N VAL A 252 -18.59 -7.92 6.40
CA VAL A 252 -18.05 -6.76 5.68
C VAL A 252 -16.58 -6.96 5.32
N ALA A 253 -15.77 -7.46 6.25
CA ALA A 253 -14.36 -7.76 6.00
C ALA A 253 -14.19 -8.80 4.87
N GLY A 254 -14.98 -9.87 4.89
CA GLY A 254 -14.97 -10.88 3.83
C GLY A 254 -15.33 -10.30 2.46
N GLN A 255 -16.33 -9.42 2.40
CA GLN A 255 -16.68 -8.74 1.15
C GLN A 255 -15.54 -7.82 0.68
N LEU A 256 -14.96 -6.99 1.56
CA LEU A 256 -13.84 -6.10 1.19
C LEU A 256 -12.64 -6.89 0.66
N LEU A 257 -12.25 -7.97 1.35
CA LEU A 257 -11.13 -8.82 0.94
C LEU A 257 -11.39 -9.54 -0.39
N SER A 258 -12.66 -9.81 -0.74
CA SER A 258 -13.01 -10.41 -2.03
C SER A 258 -12.90 -9.46 -3.23
N LEU A 259 -12.76 -8.15 -3.00
CA LEU A 259 -12.63 -7.15 -4.07
C LEU A 259 -11.23 -7.15 -4.71
N ASP A 260 -10.21 -7.63 -3.98
CA ASP A 260 -8.82 -7.66 -4.44
C ASP A 260 -8.25 -9.11 -4.53
N PRO A 261 -8.89 -10.04 -5.29
CA PRO A 261 -8.57 -11.47 -5.23
C PRO A 261 -7.21 -11.86 -5.84
N VAL A 262 -6.53 -10.93 -6.52
CA VAL A 262 -5.41 -11.24 -7.44
C VAL A 262 -4.06 -11.43 -6.74
N ARG A 263 -3.90 -11.08 -5.46
CA ARG A 263 -2.53 -10.92 -4.89
C ARG A 263 -1.83 -12.17 -4.40
N ALA A 264 -2.54 -13.22 -4.00
CA ALA A 264 -1.90 -14.40 -3.39
C ALA A 264 -1.48 -15.47 -4.40
N SER A 265 -2.18 -15.62 -5.53
CA SER A 265 -1.97 -16.76 -6.45
C SER A 265 -0.85 -16.57 -7.47
N GLU A 266 -0.27 -15.37 -7.58
CA GLU A 266 0.79 -15.06 -8.55
C GLU A 266 2.16 -14.77 -7.91
N LEU A 267 2.30 -14.93 -6.60
CA LEU A 267 3.61 -14.87 -5.95
C LEU A 267 4.48 -15.98 -6.54
N LYS A 268 5.39 -15.60 -7.46
CA LYS A 268 6.39 -16.51 -8.00
C LYS A 268 7.17 -17.13 -6.82
N PRO A 269 7.55 -18.41 -6.91
CA PRO A 269 8.39 -19.02 -5.91
C PRO A 269 9.64 -18.16 -5.68
N ALA A 270 10.09 -18.09 -4.42
CA ALA A 270 11.30 -17.38 -4.05
C ALA A 270 12.50 -17.80 -4.92
N LEU A 271 13.50 -16.94 -5.01
CA LEU A 271 14.73 -17.19 -5.79
C LEU A 271 15.27 -18.59 -5.49
N SER A 272 15.50 -19.38 -6.54
CA SER A 272 16.11 -20.69 -6.40
C SER A 272 17.56 -20.56 -5.95
N TRP A 273 18.07 -21.58 -5.26
CA TRP A 273 19.48 -21.62 -4.88
C TRP A 273 20.43 -21.50 -6.09
N LYS A 274 20.02 -21.97 -7.27
CA LYS A 274 20.79 -21.84 -8.51
C LYS A 274 20.92 -20.38 -8.94
N GLU A 275 19.84 -19.60 -8.87
CA GLU A 275 19.84 -18.17 -9.22
C GLU A 275 20.69 -17.37 -8.23
N VAL A 276 20.52 -17.64 -6.93
CA VAL A 276 21.35 -17.03 -5.88
C VAL A 276 22.83 -17.33 -6.15
N ARG A 277 23.20 -18.60 -6.32
CA ARG A 277 24.59 -19.01 -6.58
C ARG A 277 25.15 -18.39 -7.86
N ALA A 278 24.36 -18.32 -8.93
CA ALA A 278 24.78 -17.70 -10.18
C ALA A 278 25.11 -16.22 -9.98
N ALA A 279 24.30 -15.48 -9.22
CA ALA A 279 24.53 -14.05 -8.96
C ALA A 279 25.76 -13.75 -8.07
N PHE A 280 26.22 -14.71 -7.28
CA PHE A 280 27.46 -14.61 -6.49
C PHE A 280 28.69 -15.17 -7.20
N SER A 281 28.52 -15.93 -8.29
CA SER A 281 29.63 -16.48 -9.06
C SER A 281 30.06 -15.42 -10.08
N SER A 282 31.23 -14.79 -9.88
CA SER A 282 31.82 -13.85 -10.85
C SER A 282 32.02 -14.51 -12.23
N PRO A 283 32.06 -13.74 -13.35
CA PRO A 283 32.39 -14.32 -14.64
C PRO A 283 33.80 -14.92 -14.59
N THR A 284 33.94 -16.05 -15.26
CA THR A 284 35.14 -16.89 -15.43
C THR A 284 36.42 -16.05 -15.58
N PRO A 285 37.58 -16.51 -15.05
CA PRO A 285 38.83 -15.77 -15.19
C PRO A 285 39.11 -15.49 -16.67
N VAL A 286 39.35 -14.22 -17.00
CA VAL A 286 39.89 -13.85 -18.31
C VAL A 286 41.22 -14.61 -18.46
N GLU A 287 41.29 -15.51 -19.45
CA GLU A 287 42.54 -16.19 -19.80
C GLU A 287 43.61 -15.12 -20.02
N ARG A 288 44.71 -15.20 -19.26
CA ARG A 288 45.87 -14.35 -19.51
C ARG A 288 46.46 -14.77 -20.86
N PRO A 289 46.63 -13.84 -21.83
CA PRO A 289 47.41 -14.16 -23.00
C PRO A 289 48.85 -14.43 -22.56
N LYS A 290 49.40 -15.55 -23.06
CA LYS A 290 50.79 -15.96 -22.87
C LYS A 290 51.75 -15.01 -23.57
#